data_AF-A0A1G0DSC4-F1
#
_entry.id   AF-A0A1G0DSC4-F1
#
_cell.length_a   1.000
_cell.length_b   1.000
_cell.length_c   1.000
_cell.angle_alpha   90.00
_cell.angle_beta   90.00
_cell.angle_gamma   90.00
#
_symmetry.space_group_name_H-M   'P 1'
#
loop_
_entity.id
_entity.type
_entity.pdbx_description
1 polymer ?
#
loop_
_entity_poly.entity_id
_entity_poly.type
_entity_poly.pdbx_seq_one_letter_code
_entity_poly.pdbx_strand_id
1 'polypeptide(L)'
;MPLTTLAFSIAALGMMGAPLTAGAVSKTWLTDGASAVGMEWAVWVLWTSSLLNAAYFLHILYRAWFRAAPTSWPGERIKARGWRETAWLLLLPPLVTAGAVLAAGLFADASWSPLAWAQMIAQREYLLAAP
;
A
#
# COMPACT_ATOMS: atom_id res chain seq x y z
N MET A 1 -18.70 -5.41 -7.28
CA MET A 1 -17.84 -4.87 -6.21
C MET A 1 -16.73 -3.92 -6.73
N PRO A 2 -16.88 -3.05 -7.77
CA PRO A 2 -15.88 -2.02 -8.13
C PRO A 2 -15.21 -1.24 -7.01
N LEU A 3 -15.93 -0.70 -6.01
CA LEU A 3 -15.32 0.25 -5.05
C LEU A 3 -14.33 -0.45 -4.10
N THR A 4 -14.71 -1.62 -3.59
CA THR A 4 -13.81 -2.43 -2.75
C THR A 4 -12.64 -2.97 -3.56
N THR A 5 -12.87 -3.38 -4.81
CA THR A 5 -11.80 -3.86 -5.70
C THR A 5 -10.83 -2.74 -6.04
N LEU A 6 -11.30 -1.50 -6.20
CA LEU A 6 -10.46 -0.33 -6.41
C LEU A 6 -9.62 0.00 -5.16
N ALA A 7 -10.24 0.02 -3.97
CA ALA A 7 -9.52 0.19 -2.71
C ALA A 7 -8.43 -0.88 -2.52
N PHE A 8 -8.76 -2.15 -2.79
CA PHE A 8 -7.81 -3.25 -2.77
C PHE A 8 -6.69 -3.08 -3.80
N SER A 9 -7.01 -2.60 -5.00
CA SER A 9 -6.01 -2.36 -6.04
C SER A 9 -5.01 -1.29 -5.61
N ILE A 10 -5.48 -0.19 -5.01
CA ILE A 10 -4.61 0.86 -4.45
C ILE A 10 -3.73 0.28 -3.34
N ALA A 11 -4.29 -0.51 -2.43
CA ALA A 11 -3.53 -1.13 -1.35
C ALA A 11 -2.46 -2.10 -1.90
N ALA A 12 -2.80 -2.96 -2.85
CA ALA A 12 -1.88 -3.90 -3.48
C ALA A 12 -0.73 -3.20 -4.22
N LEU A 13 -1.05 -2.16 -4.99
CA LEU A 13 -0.07 -1.30 -5.64
C LEU A 13 0.81 -0.57 -4.63
N GLY A 14 0.21 -0.12 -3.51
CA GLY A 14 0.94 0.46 -2.39
C GLY A 14 1.97 -0.48 -1.80
N MET A 15 1.60 -1.73 -1.53
CA MET A 15 2.53 -2.74 -1.02
C MET A 15 3.61 -3.13 -2.04
N MET A 16 3.28 -3.14 -3.34
CA MET A 16 4.27 -3.30 -4.42
C MET A 16 5.25 -2.12 -4.48
N GLY A 17 4.88 -0.95 -3.94
CA GLY A 17 5.69 0.27 -4.05
C GLY A 17 5.50 0.95 -5.40
N ALA A 18 4.27 0.95 -5.92
CA ALA A 18 3.93 1.73 -7.10
C ALA A 18 4.16 3.23 -6.86
N PRO A 19 4.52 4.00 -7.91
CA PRO A 19 4.73 5.44 -7.78
C PRO A 19 3.48 6.13 -7.19
N LEU A 20 3.70 7.19 -6.39
CA LEU A 20 2.66 7.95 -5.66
C LEU A 20 2.04 7.24 -4.45
N THR A 21 2.57 6.08 -4.04
CA THR A 21 2.10 5.38 -2.84
C THR A 21 3.09 5.52 -1.68
N ALA A 22 2.58 5.46 -0.45
CA ALA A 22 3.42 5.44 0.74
C ALA A 22 4.50 4.33 0.70
N GLY A 23 4.19 3.18 0.10
CA GLY A 23 5.14 2.08 0.00
C GLY A 23 6.33 2.34 -0.93
N ALA A 24 6.17 3.18 -1.96
CA ALA A 24 7.30 3.61 -2.78
C ALA A 24 8.25 4.48 -1.97
N VAL A 25 7.71 5.47 -1.25
CA VAL A 25 8.47 6.37 -0.37
C VAL A 25 9.26 5.59 0.66
N SER A 26 8.60 4.69 1.41
CA SER A 26 9.28 3.89 2.43
C SER A 26 10.40 3.02 1.85
N LYS A 27 10.19 2.40 0.68
CA LYS A 27 11.22 1.56 0.05
C LYS A 27 12.41 2.39 -0.42
N THR A 28 12.21 3.55 -1.02
CA THR A 28 13.31 4.43 -1.44
C THR A 28 14.18 4.82 -0.26
N TRP A 29 13.59 5.28 0.85
CA TRP A 29 14.35 5.64 2.06
C TRP A 29 15.08 4.45 2.70
N LEU A 30 14.48 3.26 2.68
CA LEU A 30 15.13 2.04 3.17
C LEU A 30 16.29 1.60 2.27
N THR A 31 16.14 1.72 0.95
CA THR A 31 17.22 1.44 -0.01
C THR A 31 18.37 2.41 0.16
N ASP A 32 18.09 3.71 0.21
CA ASP A 32 19.11 4.74 0.40
C ASP A 32 19.87 4.55 1.71
N GLY A 33 19.14 4.26 2.80
CA GLY A 33 19.74 3.96 4.11
C GLY A 33 20.61 2.71 4.10
N ALA A 34 20.17 1.62 3.45
CA ALA A 34 20.95 0.38 3.35
C ALA A 34 22.23 0.56 2.52
N SER A 35 22.13 1.27 1.39
CA SER A 35 23.29 1.55 0.53
C SER A 35 24.30 2.48 1.22
N ALA A 36 23.83 3.46 2.02
CA ALA A 36 24.71 4.36 2.77
C ALA A 36 25.63 3.64 3.77
N VAL A 37 25.23 2.47 4.27
CA VAL A 37 26.02 1.64 5.19
C VAL A 37 26.60 0.38 4.54
N GLY A 38 26.54 0.26 3.20
CA GLY A 38 27.08 -0.87 2.44
C GLY A 38 26.30 -2.19 2.61
N MET A 39 25.07 -2.15 3.09
CA MET A 39 24.21 -3.32 3.32
C MET A 39 23.37 -3.69 2.08
N GLU A 40 24.03 -3.83 0.92
CA GLU A 40 23.39 -4.10 -0.38
C GLU A 40 22.53 -5.38 -0.41
N TRP A 41 22.83 -6.36 0.44
CA TRP A 41 22.01 -7.56 0.57
C TRP A 41 20.58 -7.24 1.02
N ALA A 42 20.39 -6.22 1.87
CA ALA A 42 19.08 -5.81 2.35
C ALA A 42 18.25 -5.20 1.20
N VAL A 43 18.90 -4.47 0.29
CA VAL A 43 18.28 -3.92 -0.93
C VAL A 43 17.76 -5.07 -1.80
N TRP A 44 18.56 -6.11 -2.03
CA TRP A 44 18.13 -7.30 -2.78
C TRP A 44 16.94 -8.02 -2.15
N VAL A 45 16.93 -8.19 -0.83
CA VAL A 45 15.80 -8.78 -0.10
C VAL A 45 14.54 -7.92 -0.26
N LEU A 46 14.67 -6.59 -0.14
CA LEU A 46 13.57 -5.64 -0.28
C LEU A 46 12.93 -5.69 -1.67
N TRP A 47 13.75 -5.70 -2.73
CA TRP A 47 13.29 -5.84 -4.12
C TRP A 47 12.67 -7.20 -4.41
N THR A 48 13.28 -8.28 -3.91
CA THR A 48 12.75 -9.64 -4.11
C THR A 48 11.40 -9.80 -3.41
N SER A 49 11.28 -9.32 -2.16
CA SER A 49 10.01 -9.29 -1.43
C SER A 49 8.95 -8.49 -2.19
N SER A 50 9.33 -7.34 -2.74
CA SER A 50 8.45 -6.50 -3.56
C SER A 50 7.96 -7.21 -4.83
N LEU A 51 8.87 -7.89 -5.53
CA LEU A 51 8.57 -8.63 -6.74
C LEU A 51 7.63 -9.80 -6.46
N LEU A 52 7.90 -10.57 -5.40
CA LEU A 52 7.02 -11.64 -4.96
C LEU A 52 5.64 -11.09 -4.62
N ASN A 53 5.59 -10.01 -3.83
CA ASN A 53 4.34 -9.33 -3.49
C ASN A 53 3.52 -8.92 -4.73
N ALA A 54 4.19 -8.40 -5.76
CA ALA A 54 3.57 -8.09 -7.04
C ALA A 54 3.04 -9.35 -7.74
N ALA A 55 3.82 -10.44 -7.79
CA ALA A 55 3.43 -11.69 -8.42
C ALA A 55 2.16 -12.29 -7.80
N TYR A 56 2.03 -12.25 -6.47
CA TYR A 56 0.84 -12.70 -5.76
C TYR A 56 -0.37 -11.80 -6.03
N PHE A 57 -0.22 -10.49 -5.85
CA PHE A 57 -1.35 -9.56 -5.93
C PHE A 57 -1.81 -9.30 -7.36
N LEU A 58 -0.91 -9.18 -8.33
CA LEU A 58 -1.28 -8.87 -9.71
C LEU A 58 -2.19 -9.94 -10.31
N HIS A 59 -1.99 -11.21 -9.95
CA HIS A 59 -2.88 -12.30 -10.33
C HIS A 59 -4.29 -12.13 -9.76
N ILE A 60 -4.40 -11.70 -8.49
CA ILE A 60 -5.69 -11.43 -7.85
C ILE A 60 -6.37 -10.22 -8.50
N LEU A 61 -5.64 -9.13 -8.74
CA LEU A 61 -6.17 -7.95 -9.45
C LEU A 61 -6.66 -8.32 -10.85
N TYR A 62 -5.88 -9.12 -11.58
CA TYR A 62 -6.26 -9.59 -12.91
C TYR A 62 -7.58 -10.38 -12.84
N ARG A 63 -7.70 -11.33 -11.90
CA ARG A 63 -8.95 -12.07 -11.72
C ARG A 63 -10.12 -11.18 -11.33
N ALA A 64 -9.91 -10.19 -10.47
CA ALA A 64 -10.97 -9.33 -9.96
C ALA A 64 -11.52 -8.35 -11.01
N TRP A 65 -10.67 -7.86 -11.92
CA TRP A 65 -11.08 -6.89 -12.95
C TRP A 65 -11.45 -7.54 -14.30
N PHE A 66 -10.74 -8.60 -14.70
CA PHE A 66 -10.86 -9.16 -16.06
C PHE A 66 -11.69 -10.43 -16.15
N ARG A 67 -12.04 -11.09 -15.04
CA ARG A 67 -12.90 -12.29 -15.08
C ARG A 67 -14.34 -11.93 -14.71
N ALA A 68 -15.27 -12.54 -15.44
CA ALA A 68 -16.69 -12.40 -15.15
C ALA A 68 -17.02 -12.92 -13.75
N ALA A 69 -17.85 -12.18 -13.02
CA ALA A 69 -18.38 -12.63 -11.75
C ALA A 69 -19.20 -13.93 -11.93
N PRO A 70 -19.09 -14.90 -11.02
CA PRO A 70 -19.96 -16.08 -11.03
C PRO A 70 -21.43 -15.65 -11.01
N THR A 71 -22.26 -16.28 -11.84
CA THR A 71 -23.69 -15.98 -11.94
C THR A 71 -24.49 -16.32 -10.69
N SER A 72 -23.96 -17.18 -9.82
CA SER A 72 -24.56 -17.53 -8.52
C SER A 72 -23.50 -18.03 -7.55
N TRP A 73 -23.49 -17.50 -6.32
CA TRP A 73 -22.65 -18.04 -5.25
C TRP A 73 -23.44 -19.08 -4.43
N PRO A 74 -22.92 -20.29 -4.19
CA PRO A 74 -23.61 -21.29 -3.37
C PRO A 74 -23.80 -20.77 -1.94
N GLY A 75 -25.05 -20.59 -1.52
CA GLY A 75 -25.36 -20.12 -0.15
C GLY A 75 -25.37 -18.60 0.04
N GLU A 76 -25.53 -17.82 -1.04
CA GLU A 76 -25.66 -16.35 -0.95
C GLU A 76 -26.92 -15.93 -0.15
N ARG A 77 -26.72 -15.62 1.14
CA ARG A 77 -27.80 -15.14 2.03
C ARG A 77 -28.07 -13.63 1.89
N ILE A 78 -27.17 -12.89 1.23
CA ILE A 78 -27.24 -11.44 1.06
C ILE A 78 -27.25 -11.14 -0.44
N LYS A 79 -28.43 -10.86 -1.01
CA LYS A 79 -28.52 -10.45 -2.42
C LYS A 79 -27.77 -9.13 -2.61
N ALA A 80 -26.91 -9.04 -3.63
CA ALA A 80 -26.31 -7.79 -4.07
C ALA A 80 -27.39 -6.72 -4.29
N ARG A 81 -27.38 -5.65 -3.48
CA ARG A 81 -28.46 -4.65 -3.43
C ARG A 81 -28.14 -3.48 -4.37
N GLY A 82 -28.16 -3.75 -5.68
CA GLY A 82 -27.95 -2.73 -6.72
C GLY A 82 -26.58 -2.04 -6.63
N TRP A 83 -26.55 -0.70 -6.65
CA TRP A 83 -25.33 0.13 -6.51
C TRP A 83 -24.62 0.01 -5.14
N ARG A 84 -25.30 -0.52 -4.12
CA ARG A 84 -24.72 -0.76 -2.80
C ARG A 84 -24.14 -2.17 -2.77
N GLU A 85 -22.88 -2.26 -3.17
CA GLU A 85 -22.13 -3.51 -3.31
C GLU A 85 -21.94 -4.22 -1.97
N THR A 86 -21.92 -3.46 -0.87
CA THR A 86 -21.77 -3.96 0.50
C THR A 86 -22.38 -2.97 1.50
N ALA A 87 -22.58 -3.36 2.76
CA ALA A 87 -22.94 -2.44 3.83
C ALA A 87 -21.88 -1.32 3.97
N TRP A 88 -22.33 -0.09 4.24
CA TRP A 88 -21.47 1.10 4.31
C TRP A 88 -20.33 0.99 5.30
N LEU A 89 -20.56 0.33 6.45
CA LEU A 89 -19.53 0.08 7.44
C LEU A 89 -18.39 -0.82 6.95
N LEU A 90 -18.60 -1.61 5.89
CA LEU A 90 -17.56 -2.45 5.28
C LEU A 90 -16.85 -1.76 4.11
N LEU A 91 -17.49 -0.75 3.50
CA LEU A 91 -16.93 0.02 2.39
C LEU A 91 -16.08 1.21 2.85
N LEU A 92 -16.50 1.89 3.92
CA LEU A 92 -15.82 3.09 4.39
C LEU A 92 -14.38 2.84 4.84
N PRO A 93 -14.07 1.83 5.68
CA PRO A 93 -12.70 1.66 6.17
C PRO A 93 -11.69 1.40 5.04
N PRO A 94 -11.93 0.47 4.07
CA PRO A 94 -11.01 0.26 2.96
C PRO A 94 -10.80 1.50 2.07
N LEU A 95 -11.84 2.30 1.83
CA LEU A 95 -11.72 3.51 1.02
C LEU A 95 -10.92 4.59 1.74
N VAL A 96 -11.14 4.77 3.04
CA VAL A 96 -10.39 5.73 3.86
C VAL A 96 -8.92 5.34 3.92
N THR A 97 -8.60 4.06 4.14
CA THR A 97 -7.21 3.61 4.19
C THR A 97 -6.53 3.67 2.82
N ALA A 98 -7.23 3.33 1.74
CA ALA A 98 -6.71 3.52 0.38
C ALA A 98 -6.42 4.99 0.08
N GLY A 99 -7.32 5.90 0.49
CA GLY A 99 -7.10 7.34 0.40
C GLY A 99 -5.90 7.80 1.22
N ALA A 100 -5.73 7.29 2.44
CA ALA A 100 -4.59 7.60 3.29
C ALA A 100 -3.25 7.15 2.68
N VAL A 101 -3.21 5.97 2.04
CA VAL A 101 -2.00 5.47 1.34
C VAL A 101 -1.58 6.41 0.22
N LEU A 102 -2.54 6.91 -0.57
CA LEU A 102 -2.27 7.87 -1.64
C LEU A 102 -1.86 9.23 -1.07
N ALA A 103 -2.57 9.73 -0.06
CA ALA A 103 -2.25 10.99 0.59
C ALA A 103 -0.83 10.97 1.19
N ALA A 104 -0.46 9.90 1.89
CA ALA A 104 0.87 9.75 2.47
C ALA A 104 1.98 9.63 1.39
N GLY A 105 1.67 9.07 0.22
CA GLY A 105 2.60 9.02 -0.91
C GLY A 105 2.74 10.36 -1.63
N LEU A 106 1.63 11.05 -1.90
CA LEU A 106 1.58 12.35 -2.60
C LEU A 106 2.14 13.50 -1.75
N PHE A 107 1.86 13.49 -0.45
CA PHE A 107 2.30 14.52 0.49
C PHE A 107 3.51 14.07 1.32
N ALA A 108 4.35 13.17 0.77
CA ALA A 108 5.53 12.65 1.47
C ALA A 108 6.51 13.78 1.88
N ASP A 109 6.68 14.79 1.04
CA ASP A 109 7.57 15.93 1.30
C ASP A 109 6.93 17.04 2.15
N ALA A 110 5.68 16.87 2.59
CA ALA A 110 5.05 17.84 3.47
C ALA A 110 5.65 17.79 4.89
N SER A 111 5.74 18.93 5.57
CA SER A 111 6.33 19.04 6.91
C SER A 111 5.58 18.27 8.01
N TRP A 112 4.31 17.96 7.78
CA TRP A 112 3.46 17.16 8.67
C TRP A 112 3.37 15.69 8.25
N SER A 113 4.11 15.26 7.23
CA SER A 113 4.04 13.90 6.72
C SER A 113 4.62 12.90 7.72
N PRO A 114 4.22 11.61 7.64
CA PRO A 114 4.84 10.55 8.42
C PRO A 114 6.36 10.46 8.20
N LEU A 115 6.83 10.78 6.99
CA LEU A 115 8.25 10.81 6.66
C LEU A 115 8.99 11.93 7.42
N ALA A 116 8.42 13.14 7.45
CA ALA A 116 9.01 14.26 8.20
C ALA A 116 9.15 13.92 9.69
N TRP A 117 8.17 13.21 10.26
CA TRP A 117 8.25 12.75 11.65
C TRP A 117 9.34 11.70 11.84
N ALA A 118 9.45 10.73 10.93
CA ALA A 118 10.50 9.72 10.98
C ALA A 118 11.90 10.36 10.90
N GLN A 119 12.10 11.33 10.01
CA GLN A 119 13.35 12.08 9.90
C GLN A 119 13.64 12.90 11.17
N MET A 120 12.64 13.59 11.73
CA MET A 120 12.80 14.36 12.96
C MET A 120 13.22 13.47 14.13
N ILE A 121 12.60 12.30 14.28
CA ILE A 121 12.95 11.32 15.31
C ILE A 121 14.39 10.83 15.09
N ALA A 122 14.74 10.44 13.86
CA ALA A 122 16.08 9.96 13.54
C ALA A 122 17.17 11.02 13.80
N GLN A 123 16.93 12.28 13.43
CA GLN A 123 17.87 13.37 13.68
C GLN A 123 18.07 13.63 15.18
N ARG A 124 17.00 13.61 15.98
CA ARG A 124 17.09 13.85 17.42
C ARG A 124 17.81 12.72 18.15
N GLU A 125 17.48 11.47 17.81
CA GLU A 125 17.96 10.31 18.54
C GLU A 125 19.35 9.85 18.10
N TYR A 126 19.70 9.96 16.82
CA TYR A 126 20.95 9.42 16.31
C TYR A 126 21.99 10.48 15.93
N LEU A 127 21.58 11.67 15.51
CA LEU A 127 22.53 12.71 15.05
C LEU A 127 22.81 13.77 16.13
N LEU A 128 21.83 14.12 16.97
CA LEU A 128 21.99 15.12 18.04
C LEU A 128 22.32 14.52 19.41
N ALA A 129 22.07 13.22 19.62
CA ALA A 129 22.45 12.51 20.83
C ALA A 129 23.84 11.84 20.73
N ALA A 130 24.49 11.90 19.56
CA ALA A 130 25.87 11.47 19.41
C ALA A 130 26.79 12.48 20.14
N PRO A 131 27.66 12.03 21.07
CA PRO A 131 28.53 12.91 21.85
C PRO A 131 29.59 13.63 21.02
#